data_AF-A0A0C3GX91-F1
#
_entry.id   AF-A0A0C3GX91-F1
#
_cell.length_a   1.000
_cell.length_b   1.000
_cell.length_c   1.000
_cell.angle_alpha   90.00
_cell.angle_beta   90.00
_cell.angle_gamma   90.00
#
_symmetry.space_group_name_H-M   'P 1'
#
loop_
_entity.id
_entity.type
_entity.pdbx_description
1 polymer ?
#
loop_
_entity_poly.entity_id
_entity_poly.type
_entity_poly.pdbx_seq_one_letter_code
_entity_poly.pdbx_strand_id
1 'polypeptide(L)'
;MDIAIGKCPEIAQRYAILPTNTSSFASDLINEDPILGLEFLKSIVDWSYTMRKKPQNTFSGLRDFLNYRSIDVADDMLWRCARFSSGARLSHAEEEAMRPFERLVMDHIVFTNDIYSFDKEKEDFLSKGATFLNTVHYLEQALSVRSETAKSIAFHLVSEVEIKLEQELIGLKESGLFNQEQVKYAHALIEMAAGNVFYSATSARYGRKSAIPFTALDDGNIY
;
A
#
# COMPACT_ATOMS: atom_id res chain seq x y z
N MET A 1 33.46 13.24 -22.16
CA MET A 1 32.36 12.51 -22.81
C MET A 1 31.15 12.76 -21.93
N ASP A 2 30.50 13.90 -22.18
CA ASP A 2 29.43 14.46 -21.37
C ASP A 2 28.16 13.62 -21.51
N ILE A 3 27.69 13.07 -20.39
CA ILE A 3 26.39 12.40 -20.32
C ILE A 3 25.36 13.51 -20.14
N ALA A 4 24.68 13.82 -21.24
CA ALA A 4 23.64 14.83 -21.31
C ALA A 4 22.50 14.55 -20.32
N ILE A 5 22.46 15.33 -19.23
CA ILE A 5 21.30 15.53 -18.32
C ILE A 5 20.25 16.37 -19.07
N GLY A 6 19.74 15.85 -20.18
CA GLY A 6 19.06 16.63 -21.21
C GLY A 6 17.73 16.07 -21.70
N LYS A 7 17.07 15.17 -20.95
CA LYS A 7 15.76 14.60 -21.35
C LYS A 7 14.73 14.45 -20.22
N CYS A 8 14.81 15.28 -19.18
CA CYS A 8 13.67 15.53 -18.30
C CYS A 8 12.66 16.61 -18.78
N PRO A 9 12.91 17.46 -19.80
CA PRO A 9 11.91 18.45 -20.24
C PRO A 9 10.69 17.87 -20.97
N GLU A 10 10.82 16.73 -21.66
CA GLU A 10 9.74 16.22 -22.53
C GLU A 10 8.59 15.56 -21.73
N ILE A 11 8.86 14.98 -20.56
CA ILE A 11 7.82 14.46 -19.66
C ILE A 11 7.10 15.63 -18.96
N ALA A 12 7.83 16.69 -18.60
CA ALA A 12 7.28 17.88 -17.95
C ALA A 12 6.45 18.76 -18.91
N GLN A 13 6.86 18.91 -20.18
CA GLN A 13 6.13 19.71 -21.17
C GLN A 13 4.85 19.03 -21.68
N ARG A 14 4.76 17.69 -21.63
CA ARG A 14 3.56 16.98 -22.12
C ARG A 14 2.35 17.08 -21.19
N TYR A 15 2.55 17.51 -19.93
CA TYR A 15 1.50 17.52 -18.89
C TYR A 15 1.22 18.87 -18.23
N ALA A 16 1.80 19.98 -18.71
CA ALA A 16 1.52 21.34 -18.22
C ALA A 16 1.38 21.44 -16.68
N ILE A 17 2.32 20.83 -15.96
CA ILE A 17 2.32 20.85 -14.50
C ILE A 17 2.89 22.22 -14.09
N LEU A 18 2.01 23.15 -13.71
CA LEU A 18 2.39 24.39 -13.03
C LEU A 18 3.23 24.06 -11.78
N PRO A 19 4.20 24.91 -11.39
CA PRO A 19 4.96 24.69 -10.16
C PRO A 19 3.97 24.72 -8.99
N THR A 20 3.69 23.55 -8.46
CA THR A 20 2.71 23.24 -7.42
C THR A 20 3.44 22.43 -6.36
N ASN A 21 2.88 22.22 -5.18
CA ASN A 21 3.55 21.40 -4.14
C ASN A 21 3.92 19.98 -4.64
N THR A 22 3.29 19.50 -5.71
CA THR A 22 3.63 18.25 -6.39
C THR A 22 4.94 18.36 -7.18
N SER A 23 5.32 19.54 -7.70
CA SER A 23 6.62 19.74 -8.37
C SER A 23 7.78 19.75 -7.37
N SER A 24 7.62 20.32 -6.18
CA SER A 24 8.66 20.26 -5.14
C SER A 24 8.82 18.83 -4.61
N PHE A 25 7.71 18.14 -4.30
CA PHE A 25 7.75 16.74 -3.89
C PHE A 25 8.42 15.84 -4.93
N ALA A 26 8.11 16.03 -6.21
CA ALA A 26 8.75 15.27 -7.28
C ALA A 26 10.25 15.57 -7.38
N SER A 27 10.65 16.84 -7.26
CA SER A 27 12.07 17.20 -7.21
C SER A 27 12.78 16.59 -6.01
N ASP A 28 12.17 16.61 -4.83
CA ASP A 28 12.76 16.08 -3.60
C ASP A 28 12.99 14.57 -3.70
N LEU A 29 12.00 13.80 -4.19
CA LEU A 29 12.17 12.35 -4.41
C LEU A 29 13.31 12.03 -5.40
N ILE A 30 13.39 12.76 -6.51
CA ILE A 30 14.44 12.55 -7.53
C ILE A 30 15.81 12.97 -7.03
N ASN A 31 15.88 14.03 -6.21
CA ASN A 31 17.14 14.48 -5.63
C ASN A 31 17.67 13.51 -4.57
N GLU A 32 16.79 12.88 -3.79
CA GLU A 32 17.15 11.88 -2.79
C GLU A 32 17.65 10.59 -3.44
N ASP A 33 16.88 10.02 -4.38
CA ASP A 33 17.31 8.87 -5.19
C ASP A 33 16.78 8.99 -6.63
N PRO A 34 17.63 9.27 -7.64
CA PRO A 34 17.17 9.47 -9.01
C PRO A 34 16.51 8.25 -9.65
N ILE A 35 16.82 7.04 -9.17
CA ILE A 35 16.29 5.79 -9.73
C ILE A 35 15.02 5.41 -8.97
N LEU A 36 15.12 5.21 -7.66
CA LEU A 36 13.99 4.75 -6.85
C LEU A 36 12.91 5.84 -6.71
N GLY A 37 13.32 7.11 -6.62
CA GLY A 37 12.39 8.25 -6.59
C GLY A 37 11.60 8.37 -7.89
N LEU A 38 12.22 8.10 -9.04
CA LEU A 38 11.52 8.10 -10.33
C LEU A 38 10.54 6.94 -10.45
N GLU A 39 10.93 5.74 -10.02
CA GLU A 39 10.04 4.58 -9.95
C GLU A 39 8.82 4.85 -9.06
N PHE A 40 9.04 5.43 -7.88
CA PHE A 40 7.96 5.80 -6.97
C PHE A 40 7.04 6.86 -7.57
N LEU A 41 7.58 7.94 -8.14
CA LEU A 41 6.76 8.95 -8.82
C LEU A 41 5.92 8.37 -9.96
N LYS A 42 6.50 7.47 -10.76
CA LYS A 42 5.78 6.80 -11.84
C LYS A 42 4.60 6.00 -11.31
N SER A 43 4.78 5.23 -10.23
CA SER A 43 3.71 4.44 -9.61
C SER A 43 2.54 5.31 -9.14
N ILE A 44 2.81 6.52 -8.61
CA ILE A 44 1.77 7.48 -8.19
C ILE A 44 0.95 7.95 -9.40
N VAL A 45 1.61 8.25 -10.53
CA VAL A 45 0.94 8.68 -11.76
C VAL A 45 0.11 7.55 -12.36
N ASP A 46 0.67 6.33 -12.43
CA ASP A 46 0.01 5.15 -12.99
C ASP A 46 -1.22 4.76 -12.16
N TRP A 47 -1.12 4.80 -10.84
CA TRP A 47 -2.27 4.60 -9.94
C TRP A 47 -3.34 5.68 -10.15
N SER A 48 -2.94 6.96 -10.20
CA SER A 48 -3.86 8.08 -10.45
C SER A 48 -4.62 7.95 -11.78
N TYR A 49 -3.98 7.41 -12.82
CA TYR A 49 -4.64 7.12 -14.08
C TYR A 49 -5.61 5.94 -13.97
N THR A 50 -5.21 4.90 -13.24
CA THR A 50 -6.03 3.70 -13.02
C THR A 50 -7.32 4.03 -12.27
N MET A 51 -7.25 4.87 -11.24
CA MET A 51 -8.42 5.31 -10.45
C MET A 51 -9.43 6.16 -11.21
N ARG A 52 -9.10 6.63 -12.43
CA ARG A 52 -10.07 7.32 -13.31
C ARG A 52 -10.97 6.36 -14.08
N LYS A 53 -10.65 5.07 -14.10
CA LYS A 53 -11.46 4.06 -14.78
C LYS A 53 -12.71 3.76 -13.95
N LYS A 54 -13.75 3.23 -14.60
CA LYS A 54 -14.97 2.81 -13.90
C LYS A 54 -14.63 1.67 -12.92
N PRO A 55 -15.03 1.77 -11.63
CA PRO A 55 -14.73 0.73 -10.66
C PRO A 55 -15.48 -0.56 -10.98
N GLN A 56 -14.83 -1.70 -10.70
CA GLN A 56 -15.45 -3.02 -10.71
C GLN A 56 -16.28 -3.19 -9.44
N ASN A 57 -17.47 -3.79 -9.56
CA ASN A 57 -18.38 -3.99 -8.43
C ASN A 57 -18.92 -5.42 -8.35
N THR A 58 -18.43 -6.32 -9.19
CA THR A 58 -18.79 -7.74 -9.20
C THR A 58 -17.52 -8.58 -9.21
N PHE A 59 -17.51 -9.65 -8.42
CA PHE A 59 -16.34 -10.49 -8.24
C PHE A 59 -16.74 -11.96 -8.22
N SER A 60 -15.94 -12.79 -8.87
CA SER A 60 -16.16 -14.24 -8.97
C SER A 60 -15.83 -15.00 -7.68
N GLY A 61 -15.06 -14.38 -6.77
CA GLY A 61 -14.65 -14.95 -5.50
C GLY A 61 -13.75 -13.99 -4.72
N LEU A 62 -13.37 -14.38 -3.49
CA LEU A 62 -12.55 -13.54 -2.62
C LEU A 62 -11.19 -13.18 -3.24
N ARG A 63 -10.55 -14.12 -3.94
CA ARG A 63 -9.26 -13.85 -4.61
C ARG A 63 -9.37 -12.79 -5.70
N ASP A 64 -10.44 -12.85 -6.49
CA ASP A 64 -10.74 -11.86 -7.55
C ASP A 64 -11.01 -10.48 -6.94
N PHE A 65 -11.82 -10.45 -5.86
CA PHE A 65 -12.02 -9.24 -5.06
C PHE A 65 -10.70 -8.65 -4.55
N LEU A 66 -9.84 -9.46 -3.94
CA LEU A 66 -8.57 -8.98 -3.37
C LEU A 66 -7.58 -8.52 -4.45
N ASN A 67 -7.55 -9.17 -5.62
CA ASN A 67 -6.72 -8.72 -6.75
C ASN A 67 -7.15 -7.35 -7.27
N TYR A 68 -8.46 -7.07 -7.29
CA TYR A 68 -8.95 -5.74 -7.61
C TYR A 68 -8.63 -4.75 -6.49
N ARG A 69 -8.86 -5.16 -5.23
CA ARG A 69 -8.67 -4.31 -4.06
C ARG A 69 -7.20 -3.93 -3.85
N SER A 70 -6.24 -4.78 -4.22
CA SER A 70 -4.80 -4.46 -4.17
C SER A 70 -4.45 -3.26 -5.05
N ILE A 71 -5.02 -3.19 -6.26
CA ILE A 71 -4.84 -2.07 -7.19
C ILE A 71 -5.52 -0.81 -6.63
N ASP A 72 -6.72 -0.95 -6.06
CA ASP A 72 -7.49 0.14 -5.46
C ASP A 72 -6.75 0.78 -4.27
N VAL A 73 -6.03 -0.01 -3.46
CA VAL A 73 -5.14 0.48 -2.38
C VAL A 73 -3.74 0.87 -2.84
N ALA A 74 -3.48 0.90 -4.15
CA ALA A 74 -2.22 1.32 -4.75
C ALA A 74 -1.02 0.40 -4.43
N ASP A 75 -1.19 -0.91 -4.58
CA ASP A 75 -0.14 -1.92 -4.32
C ASP A 75 1.24 -1.56 -4.92
N ASP A 76 1.36 -1.29 -6.23
CA ASP A 76 2.65 -0.92 -6.85
C ASP A 76 3.24 0.35 -6.22
N MET A 77 2.41 1.32 -5.85
CA MET A 77 2.87 2.53 -5.16
C MET A 77 3.44 2.21 -3.77
N LEU A 78 2.82 1.28 -3.03
CA LEU A 78 3.31 0.82 -1.74
C LEU A 78 4.64 0.06 -1.87
N TRP A 79 4.78 -0.80 -2.89
CA TRP A 79 6.04 -1.50 -3.19
C TRP A 79 7.18 -0.54 -3.51
N ARG A 80 6.94 0.45 -4.39
CA ARG A 80 7.96 1.46 -4.72
C ARG A 80 8.29 2.33 -3.52
N CYS A 81 7.30 2.69 -2.70
CA CYS A 81 7.52 3.43 -1.46
C CYS A 81 8.42 2.65 -0.48
N ALA A 82 8.15 1.36 -0.26
CA ALA A 82 8.96 0.51 0.61
C ALA A 82 10.40 0.35 0.08
N ARG A 83 10.57 0.19 -1.23
CA ARG A 83 11.91 0.14 -1.84
C ARG A 83 12.65 1.47 -1.70
N PHE A 84 11.97 2.59 -1.95
CA PHE A 84 12.53 3.92 -1.81
C PHE A 84 12.95 4.19 -0.36
N SER A 85 12.07 3.92 0.61
CA SER A 85 12.34 4.18 2.02
C SER A 85 13.45 3.31 2.59
N SER A 86 13.56 2.05 2.16
CA SER A 86 14.66 1.19 2.58
C SER A 86 15.93 1.43 1.75
N GLY A 87 15.83 1.98 0.54
CA GLY A 87 16.90 1.99 -0.45
C GLY A 87 17.26 0.58 -0.93
N ALA A 88 16.27 -0.29 -1.13
CA ALA A 88 16.49 -1.66 -1.60
C ALA A 88 16.54 -1.71 -3.14
N ARG A 89 17.63 -2.24 -3.69
CA ARG A 89 17.89 -2.33 -5.13
C ARG A 89 17.81 -3.77 -5.60
N LEU A 90 16.68 -4.10 -6.22
CA LEU A 90 16.42 -5.43 -6.77
C LEU A 90 16.55 -5.36 -8.29
N SER A 91 17.12 -6.40 -8.89
CA SER A 91 16.98 -6.66 -10.32
C SER A 91 15.54 -7.11 -10.63
N HIS A 92 15.17 -7.06 -11.91
CA HIS A 92 13.84 -7.50 -12.34
C HIS A 92 13.52 -8.96 -11.95
N ALA A 93 14.51 -9.85 -12.01
CA ALA A 93 14.33 -11.25 -11.61
C ALA A 93 14.12 -11.39 -10.10
N GLU A 94 14.81 -10.57 -9.30
CA GLU A 94 14.66 -10.55 -7.84
C GLU A 94 13.31 -9.94 -7.43
N GLU A 95 12.82 -8.92 -8.14
CA GLU A 95 11.45 -8.40 -7.96
C GLU A 95 10.41 -9.47 -8.27
N GLU A 96 10.56 -10.20 -9.38
CA GLU A 96 9.63 -11.26 -9.75
C GLU A 96 9.57 -12.36 -8.68
N ALA A 97 10.72 -12.71 -8.10
CA ALA A 97 10.81 -13.68 -7.02
C ALA A 97 10.11 -13.22 -5.73
N MET A 98 9.95 -11.91 -5.52
CA MET A 98 9.28 -11.34 -4.34
C MET A 98 7.75 -11.28 -4.47
N ARG A 99 7.18 -11.47 -5.67
CA ARG A 99 5.73 -11.34 -5.88
C ARG A 99 4.84 -12.19 -4.95
N PRO A 100 5.17 -13.46 -4.63
CA PRO A 100 4.36 -14.23 -3.70
C PRO A 100 4.30 -13.57 -2.31
N PHE A 101 5.44 -13.05 -1.84
CA PHE A 101 5.56 -12.35 -0.57
C PHE A 101 4.80 -11.01 -0.59
N GLU A 102 4.96 -10.22 -1.65
CA GLU A 102 4.22 -8.97 -1.86
C GLU A 102 2.71 -9.19 -1.82
N ARG A 103 2.20 -10.25 -2.47
CA ARG A 103 0.78 -10.60 -2.44
C ARG A 103 0.26 -10.88 -1.03
N LEU A 104 1.03 -11.60 -0.22
CA LEU A 104 0.66 -11.86 1.18
C LEU A 104 0.64 -10.56 1.99
N VAL A 105 1.66 -9.71 1.84
CA VAL A 105 1.70 -8.39 2.50
C VAL A 105 0.49 -7.54 2.10
N MET A 106 0.10 -7.60 0.83
CA MET A 106 -1.03 -6.81 0.34
C MET A 106 -2.36 -7.33 0.86
N ASP A 107 -2.56 -8.64 0.87
CA ASP A 107 -3.75 -9.24 1.47
C ASP A 107 -3.87 -8.83 2.94
N HIS A 108 -2.76 -8.84 3.70
CA HIS A 108 -2.72 -8.38 5.08
C HIS A 108 -3.15 -6.91 5.23
N ILE A 109 -2.57 -6.03 4.44
CA ILE A 109 -2.88 -4.59 4.47
C ILE A 109 -4.33 -4.34 4.07
N VAL A 110 -4.85 -5.01 3.04
CA VAL A 110 -6.24 -4.90 2.58
C VAL A 110 -7.19 -5.33 3.68
N PHE A 111 -7.00 -6.53 4.24
CA PHE A 111 -7.86 -7.03 5.32
C PHE A 111 -7.84 -6.10 6.52
N THR A 112 -6.65 -5.68 6.96
CA THR A 112 -6.49 -4.75 8.07
C THR A 112 -7.22 -3.44 7.78
N ASN A 113 -6.97 -2.83 6.62
CA ASN A 113 -7.59 -1.57 6.25
C ASN A 113 -9.12 -1.68 6.27
N ASP A 114 -9.65 -2.71 5.62
CA ASP A 114 -11.09 -2.93 5.47
C ASP A 114 -11.77 -3.19 6.82
N ILE A 115 -11.12 -3.90 7.75
CA ILE A 115 -11.64 -4.14 9.10
C ILE A 115 -11.80 -2.81 9.86
N TYR A 116 -10.76 -1.97 9.87
CA TYR A 116 -10.77 -0.70 10.62
C TYR A 116 -11.60 0.37 9.91
N SER A 117 -11.67 0.38 8.59
CA SER A 117 -12.41 1.37 7.81
C SER A 117 -13.90 1.05 7.67
N PHE A 118 -14.33 -0.19 7.93
CA PHE A 118 -15.68 -0.67 7.63
C PHE A 118 -16.80 0.26 8.12
N ASP A 119 -16.79 0.68 9.39
CA ASP A 119 -17.89 1.46 9.95
C ASP A 119 -17.95 2.87 9.32
N LYS A 120 -16.79 3.45 9.00
CA LYS A 120 -16.70 4.72 8.26
C LYS A 120 -17.20 4.56 6.83
N GLU A 121 -16.76 3.53 6.12
CA GLU A 121 -17.14 3.30 4.72
C GLU A 121 -18.62 2.96 4.57
N LYS A 122 -19.18 2.19 5.52
CA LYS A 122 -20.62 1.92 5.60
C LYS A 122 -21.42 3.20 5.79
N GLU A 123 -20.97 4.10 6.67
CA GLU A 123 -21.60 5.40 6.86
C GLU A 123 -21.51 6.26 5.59
N ASP A 124 -20.35 6.32 4.93
CA ASP A 124 -20.16 7.03 3.67
C ASP A 124 -21.05 6.46 2.55
N PHE A 125 -21.19 5.13 2.46
CA PHE A 125 -22.10 4.46 1.53
C PHE A 125 -23.56 4.85 1.80
N LEU A 126 -24.02 4.76 3.04
CA LEU A 126 -25.42 5.04 3.39
C LEU A 126 -25.78 6.53 3.27
N SER A 127 -24.85 7.43 3.61
CA SER A 127 -25.11 8.87 3.66
C SER A 127 -24.83 9.59 2.34
N LYS A 128 -23.83 9.13 1.57
CA LYS A 128 -23.34 9.82 0.36
C LYS A 128 -23.47 8.99 -0.91
N GLY A 129 -23.89 7.72 -0.81
CA GLY A 129 -23.89 6.80 -1.95
C GLY A 129 -22.49 6.50 -2.47
N ALA A 130 -21.46 6.62 -1.62
CA ALA A 130 -20.08 6.30 -1.98
C ALA A 130 -19.93 4.82 -2.33
N THR A 131 -18.93 4.44 -3.12
CA THR A 131 -18.67 3.01 -3.39
C THR A 131 -18.25 2.29 -2.11
N PHE A 132 -18.82 1.10 -1.84
CA PHE A 132 -18.47 0.29 -0.66
C PHE A 132 -17.70 -0.97 -1.05
N LEU A 133 -16.39 -0.80 -1.25
CA LEU A 133 -15.46 -1.89 -1.59
C LEU A 133 -14.68 -2.29 -0.35
N ASN A 134 -15.20 -3.28 0.38
CA ASN A 134 -14.67 -3.68 1.68
C ASN A 134 -14.80 -5.19 1.88
N THR A 135 -13.73 -5.84 2.32
CA THR A 135 -13.68 -7.29 2.56
C THR A 135 -14.78 -7.75 3.52
N VAL A 136 -15.02 -7.02 4.62
CA VAL A 136 -16.05 -7.38 5.59
C VAL A 136 -17.41 -7.37 4.89
N HIS A 137 -17.71 -6.31 4.12
CA HIS A 137 -18.95 -6.22 3.37
C HIS A 137 -19.07 -7.33 2.32
N TYR A 138 -17.99 -7.63 1.60
CA TYR A 138 -17.96 -8.73 0.64
C TYR A 138 -18.29 -10.08 1.31
N LEU A 139 -17.68 -10.36 2.47
CA LEU A 139 -17.91 -11.60 3.23
C LEU A 139 -19.34 -11.69 3.80
N GLU A 140 -19.93 -10.58 4.25
CA GLU A 140 -21.34 -10.55 4.66
C GLU A 140 -22.24 -11.07 3.54
N GLN A 141 -22.05 -10.54 2.32
CA GLN A 141 -22.87 -10.90 1.17
C GLN A 141 -22.59 -12.33 0.70
N ALA A 142 -21.32 -12.69 0.56
CA ALA A 142 -20.89 -13.98 0.05
C ALA A 142 -21.32 -15.15 0.96
N LEU A 143 -21.31 -14.93 2.28
CA LEU A 143 -21.61 -15.98 3.27
C LEU A 143 -23.01 -15.84 3.90
N SER A 144 -23.76 -14.78 3.58
CA SER A 144 -25.05 -14.47 4.20
C SER A 144 -24.98 -14.38 5.72
N VAL A 145 -23.96 -13.70 6.24
CA VAL A 145 -23.71 -13.51 7.69
C VAL A 145 -23.78 -12.04 8.09
N ARG A 146 -23.87 -11.77 9.40
CA ARG A 146 -23.84 -10.41 9.94
C ARG A 146 -22.43 -9.80 9.93
N SER A 147 -22.36 -8.46 9.99
CA SER A 147 -21.12 -7.69 10.01
C SER A 147 -20.12 -8.19 11.04
N GLU A 148 -20.57 -8.54 12.24
CA GLU A 148 -19.70 -8.96 13.33
C GLU A 148 -19.03 -10.30 13.04
N THR A 149 -19.78 -11.23 12.43
CA THR A 149 -19.25 -12.52 11.99
C THR A 149 -18.29 -12.34 10.82
N ALA A 150 -18.63 -11.50 9.85
CA ALA A 150 -17.74 -11.19 8.72
C ALA A 150 -16.42 -10.52 9.18
N LYS A 151 -16.48 -9.56 10.12
CA LYS A 151 -15.29 -8.96 10.74
C LYS A 151 -14.44 -10.01 11.43
N SER A 152 -15.06 -10.93 12.17
CA SER A 152 -14.34 -12.01 12.85
C SER A 152 -13.62 -12.92 11.85
N ILE A 153 -14.25 -13.26 10.72
CA ILE A 153 -13.62 -14.04 9.64
C ILE A 153 -12.45 -13.26 9.04
N ALA A 154 -12.63 -11.97 8.72
CA ALA A 154 -11.56 -11.13 8.19
C ALA A 154 -10.35 -11.06 9.15
N PHE A 155 -10.57 -10.94 10.46
CA PHE A 155 -9.50 -11.00 11.46
C PHE A 155 -8.75 -12.35 11.45
N HIS A 156 -9.45 -13.47 11.29
CA HIS A 156 -8.79 -14.77 11.18
C HIS A 156 -7.97 -14.86 9.89
N LEU A 157 -8.46 -14.31 8.78
CA LEU A 157 -7.70 -14.25 7.52
C LEU A 157 -6.41 -13.42 7.66
N VAL A 158 -6.43 -12.33 8.44
CA VAL A 158 -5.19 -11.60 8.79
C VAL A 158 -4.20 -12.53 9.49
N SER A 159 -4.65 -13.26 10.52
CA SER A 159 -3.77 -14.19 11.27
C SER A 159 -3.21 -15.31 10.38
N GLU A 160 -4.02 -15.86 9.47
CA GLU A 160 -3.55 -16.86 8.50
C GLU A 160 -2.48 -16.30 7.55
N VAL A 161 -2.63 -15.04 7.12
CA VAL A 161 -1.65 -14.37 6.28
C VAL A 161 -0.35 -14.10 7.05
N GLU A 162 -0.42 -13.72 8.33
CA GLU A 162 0.76 -13.51 9.18
C GLU A 162 1.58 -14.79 9.34
N ILE A 163 0.92 -15.93 9.55
CA ILE A 163 1.58 -17.25 9.60
C ILE A 163 2.29 -17.57 8.27
N LYS A 164 1.64 -17.29 7.13
CA LYS A 164 2.23 -17.51 5.81
C LYS A 164 3.42 -16.58 5.56
N LEU A 165 3.33 -15.31 5.99
CA LEU A 165 4.43 -14.34 5.88
C LEU A 165 5.64 -14.78 6.69
N GLU A 166 5.44 -15.28 7.90
CA GLU A 166 6.53 -15.83 8.72
C GLU A 166 7.20 -17.03 8.01
N GLN A 167 6.40 -17.98 7.51
CA GLN A 167 6.90 -19.16 6.80
C GLN A 167 7.69 -18.77 5.55
N GLU A 168 7.16 -17.86 4.74
CA GLU A 168 7.86 -17.35 3.56
C GLU A 168 9.15 -16.65 3.98
N LEU A 169 9.15 -15.75 4.96
CA LEU A 169 10.35 -15.06 5.42
C LEU A 169 11.45 -16.02 5.91
N ILE A 170 11.07 -17.06 6.67
CA ILE A 170 11.99 -18.12 7.09
C ILE A 170 12.54 -18.85 5.85
N GLY A 171 11.68 -19.25 4.92
CA GLY A 171 12.08 -19.88 3.67
C GLY A 171 13.02 -19.01 2.82
N LEU A 172 12.77 -17.70 2.73
CA LEU A 172 13.64 -16.74 2.06
C LEU A 172 15.04 -16.72 2.68
N LYS A 173 15.13 -16.72 4.01
CA LYS A 173 16.40 -16.71 4.75
C LYS A 173 17.15 -18.04 4.67
N GLU A 174 16.45 -19.16 4.73
CA GLU A 174 17.05 -20.49 4.79
C GLU A 174 17.41 -21.07 3.42
N SER A 175 16.69 -20.69 2.36
CA SER A 175 16.92 -21.23 1.01
C SER A 175 18.26 -20.84 0.40
N GLY A 176 18.91 -19.77 0.88
CA GLY A 176 20.10 -19.19 0.28
C GLY A 176 19.88 -18.65 -1.15
N LEU A 177 18.65 -18.68 -1.65
CA LEU A 177 18.25 -18.19 -2.97
C LEU A 177 18.05 -16.67 -2.99
N PHE A 178 17.91 -16.06 -1.82
CA PHE A 178 17.63 -14.64 -1.66
C PHE A 178 18.86 -13.89 -1.16
N ASN A 179 19.11 -12.73 -1.77
CA ASN A 179 20.22 -11.87 -1.42
C ASN A 179 19.84 -10.89 -0.27
N GLN A 180 20.83 -10.11 0.19
CA GLN A 180 20.62 -9.14 1.26
C GLN A 180 19.62 -8.04 0.90
N GLU A 181 19.54 -7.62 -0.37
CA GLU A 181 18.59 -6.60 -0.83
C GLU A 181 17.15 -7.09 -0.77
N GLN A 182 16.89 -8.36 -1.09
CA GLN A 182 15.56 -8.96 -0.98
C GLN A 182 15.15 -9.14 0.48
N VAL A 183 16.08 -9.53 1.37
CA VAL A 183 15.81 -9.60 2.81
C VAL A 183 15.49 -8.20 3.35
N LYS A 184 16.27 -7.20 2.99
CA LYS A 184 16.05 -5.79 3.36
C LYS A 184 14.68 -5.30 2.89
N TYR A 185 14.31 -5.60 1.65
CA TYR A 185 12.99 -5.27 1.11
C TYR A 185 11.86 -6.00 1.84
N ALA A 186 11.99 -7.31 2.10
CA ALA A 186 11.00 -8.08 2.86
C ALA A 186 10.74 -7.48 4.25
N HIS A 187 11.80 -7.03 4.94
CA HIS A 187 11.69 -6.33 6.23
C HIS A 187 10.92 -5.01 6.10
N ALA A 188 11.22 -4.19 5.09
CA ALA A 188 10.50 -2.94 4.84
C ALA A 188 9.00 -3.17 4.58
N LEU A 189 8.66 -4.25 3.86
CA LEU A 189 7.27 -4.64 3.61
C LEU A 189 6.54 -5.08 4.89
N ILE A 190 7.21 -5.84 5.76
CA ILE A 190 6.65 -6.25 7.06
C ILE A 190 6.42 -5.04 7.96
N GLU A 191 7.38 -4.12 8.04
CA GLU A 191 7.26 -2.88 8.80
C GLU A 191 6.11 -2.01 8.28
N MET A 192 5.92 -1.96 6.96
CA MET A 192 4.77 -1.28 6.35
C MET A 192 3.44 -1.93 6.76
N ALA A 193 3.33 -3.26 6.74
CA ALA A 193 2.13 -3.96 7.18
C ALA A 193 1.84 -3.75 8.67
N ALA A 194 2.86 -3.85 9.53
CA ALA A 194 2.73 -3.58 10.96
C ALA A 194 2.36 -2.12 11.24
N GLY A 195 2.97 -1.18 10.52
CA GLY A 195 2.65 0.25 10.57
C GLY A 195 1.21 0.53 10.15
N ASN A 196 0.69 -0.18 9.15
CA ASN A 196 -0.71 -0.08 8.74
C ASN A 196 -1.67 -0.53 9.86
N VAL A 197 -1.37 -1.60 10.59
CA VAL A 197 -2.17 -2.02 11.76
C VAL A 197 -2.16 -0.94 12.83
N PHE A 198 -0.97 -0.47 13.21
CA PHE A 198 -0.81 0.53 14.25
C PHE A 198 -1.53 1.84 13.90
N TYR A 199 -1.30 2.36 12.70
CA TYR A 199 -1.98 3.56 12.20
C TYR A 199 -3.49 3.36 12.15
N SER A 200 -3.95 2.19 11.70
CA SER A 200 -5.39 1.95 11.57
C SER A 200 -6.09 1.92 12.93
N ALA A 201 -5.46 1.34 13.94
CA ALA A 201 -5.98 1.28 15.30
C ALA A 201 -5.97 2.63 16.04
N THR A 202 -5.00 3.50 15.74
CA THR A 202 -4.71 4.70 16.55
C THR A 202 -5.07 6.01 15.88
N SER A 203 -5.25 6.04 14.56
CA SER A 203 -5.49 7.28 13.83
C SER A 203 -6.91 7.81 13.99
N ALA A 204 -7.06 9.13 13.93
CA ALA A 204 -8.36 9.80 13.86
C ALA A 204 -9.21 9.39 12.65
N ARG A 205 -8.55 8.87 11.60
CA ARG A 205 -9.21 8.44 10.36
C ARG A 205 -10.22 7.32 10.61
N TYR A 206 -9.91 6.36 11.48
CA TYR A 206 -10.78 5.21 11.77
C TYR A 206 -11.17 5.11 13.24
N GLY A 207 -10.25 5.43 14.16
CA GLY A 207 -10.44 5.28 15.60
C GLY A 207 -11.49 6.21 16.19
N ARG A 208 -11.91 7.27 15.47
CA ARG A 208 -12.85 8.31 15.94
C ARG A 208 -12.52 8.76 17.37
N LYS A 209 -13.28 8.31 18.38
CA LYS A 209 -13.10 8.65 19.80
C LYS A 209 -11.89 7.96 20.45
N SER A 210 -11.41 6.85 19.89
CA SER A 210 -10.22 6.11 20.34
C SER A 210 -8.94 6.61 19.68
N ALA A 211 -9.03 7.65 18.86
CA ALA A 211 -7.87 8.23 18.19
C ALA A 211 -6.91 8.85 19.20
N ILE A 212 -5.62 8.58 19.01
CA ILE A 212 -4.57 9.26 19.77
C ILE A 212 -4.41 10.67 19.18
N PRO A 213 -4.54 11.76 19.98
CA PRO A 213 -4.33 13.11 19.47
C PRO A 213 -2.90 13.27 18.94
N PHE A 214 -2.77 13.73 17.70
CA PHE A 214 -1.47 14.16 17.20
C PHE A 214 -1.10 15.48 17.89
N THR A 215 -0.03 15.44 18.68
CA THR A 215 0.62 16.66 19.16
C THR A 215 1.84 16.83 18.28
N ALA A 216 1.86 17.88 17.44
CA ALA A 216 3.07 18.24 16.73
C ALA A 216 4.16 18.46 17.79
N LEU A 217 5.32 17.83 17.61
CA LEU A 217 6.48 18.21 18.40
C LEU A 217 6.74 19.67 18.06
N ASP A 218 6.78 20.55 19.05
CA ASP A 218 7.20 21.92 18.84
C ASP A 218 8.59 21.87 18.19
N ASP A 219 8.73 22.49 17.02
CA ASP A 219 9.96 22.56 16.19
C ASP A 219 11.10 23.33 16.88
N GLY A 220 11.05 23.46 18.21
CA GLY A 220 11.82 24.41 19.00
C GLY A 220 12.64 23.77 20.11
N ASN A 221 13.16 22.54 19.94
CA ASN A 221 14.40 22.05 20.59
C ASN A 221 14.68 20.59 20.17
N ILE A 222 15.52 20.41 19.15
CA ILE A 222 16.27 19.17 18.96
C ILE A 222 17.72 19.54 19.28
N TYR A 223 18.23 19.02 20.41
CA TYR A 223 19.63 19.11 20.82
C TYR A 223 20.49 18.12 20.03
#